data_AF-A0A7Z7PVQ8-F1
#
_entry.id   AF-A0A7Z7PVQ8-F1
#
_cell.length_a   1.000
_cell.length_b   1.000
_cell.length_c   1.000
_cell.angle_alpha   90.00
_cell.angle_beta   90.00
_cell.angle_gamma   90.00
#
_symmetry.space_group_name_H-M   'P 1'
#
loop_
_entity.id
_entity.type
_entity.pdbx_description
1 polymer ?
#
loop_
_entity_poly.entity_id
_entity_poly.type
_entity_poly.pdbx_seq_one_letter_code
_entity_poly.pdbx_strand_id
1 'polypeptide(L)'
;MKKYLLKIYFTLSLLLAADIAVYCLYKISLRGYYADIILFWLWFFGSIFVIIVYWKKLFAKLFLGVIILAFILSMLPMGLFFYAFIFSSTPAGLWMNKDLNENYRAQIVSYSVMVPPMLQIVEKKDCSKNKLFNALIPNCGTEIWK
;
A
#
# COMPACT_ATOMS: atom_id res chain seq x y z
N MET A 1 -21.73 31.81 7.21
CA MET A 1 -21.61 30.33 7.22
C MET A 1 -20.22 29.83 6.85
N LYS A 2 -19.66 30.19 5.69
CA LYS A 2 -18.31 29.72 5.24
C LYS A 2 -17.18 29.93 6.26
N LYS A 3 -17.14 31.07 6.97
CA LYS A 3 -16.14 31.37 8.02
C LYS A 3 -16.21 30.41 9.22
N TYR A 4 -17.41 29.99 9.62
CA TYR A 4 -17.60 29.03 10.72
C TYR A 4 -17.15 27.63 10.31
N LEU A 5 -17.42 27.24 9.06
CA LEU A 5 -16.99 25.97 8.48
C LEU A 5 -15.46 25.84 8.50
N LEU A 6 -14.76 26.90 8.11
CA LEU A 6 -13.29 26.94 8.14
C LEU A 6 -12.73 26.94 9.57
N LYS A 7 -13.42 27.59 10.52
CA LYS A 7 -13.03 27.60 11.93
C LYS A 7 -13.19 26.21 12.56
N ILE A 8 -14.29 25.51 12.30
CA ILE A 8 -14.53 24.13 12.77
C ILE A 8 -13.47 23.20 12.19
N TYR A 9 -13.20 23.30 10.88
CA TYR A 9 -12.16 22.50 10.23
C TYR A 9 -10.77 22.75 10.83
N PHE A 10 -10.43 24.01 11.10
CA PHE A 10 -9.16 24.36 11.74
C PHE A 10 -9.05 23.76 13.14
N THR A 11 -10.09 23.86 13.96
CA THR A 11 -10.12 23.22 15.28
C THR A 11 -9.96 21.71 15.19
N LEU A 12 -10.65 21.06 14.24
CA LEU A 12 -10.56 19.61 14.03
C LEU A 12 -9.14 19.18 13.61
N SER A 13 -8.51 19.96 12.72
CA SER A 13 -7.13 19.71 12.29
C SER A 13 -6.11 19.89 13.40
N LEU A 14 -6.34 20.87 14.29
CA LEU A 14 -5.46 21.13 15.43
C LEU A 14 -5.59 20.03 16.50
N LEU A 15 -6.80 19.51 16.70
CA LEU A 15 -7.06 18.36 17.56
C LEU A 15 -6.31 17.12 17.04
N LEU A 16 -6.44 16.80 15.76
CA LEU A 16 -5.75 15.68 15.14
C LEU A 16 -4.21 15.81 15.20
N ALA A 17 -3.67 17.01 15.01
CA ALA A 17 -2.24 17.26 15.16
C ALA A 17 -1.77 17.05 16.61
N ALA A 18 -2.58 17.45 17.60
CA ALA A 18 -2.28 17.22 19.01
C ALA A 18 -2.30 15.73 19.35
N ASP A 19 -3.27 14.98 18.84
CA ASP A 19 -3.34 13.52 19.02
C ASP A 19 -2.12 12.80 18.45
N ILE A 20 -1.68 13.17 17.23
CA ILE A 20 -0.46 12.63 16.63
C ILE A 20 0.78 12.98 17.48
N ALA A 21 0.88 14.22 17.98
CA ALA A 21 2.01 14.64 18.81
C ALA A 21 2.08 13.86 20.13
N VAL A 22 0.93 13.66 20.79
CA VAL A 22 0.83 12.85 22.01
C VAL A 22 1.17 11.40 21.73
N TYR A 23 0.71 10.84 20.61
CA TYR A 23 1.04 9.48 20.19
C TYR A 23 2.54 9.29 19.95
N CYS A 24 3.20 10.23 19.27
CA CYS A 24 4.65 10.18 19.04
C CYS A 24 5.48 10.28 20.32
N LEU A 25 5.08 11.15 21.26
CA LEU A 25 5.86 11.43 22.46
C LEU A 25 5.62 10.43 23.60
N TYR A 26 4.38 9.98 23.77
CA TYR A 26 3.98 9.18 24.93
C TYR A 26 3.48 7.79 24.56
N LYS A 27 3.37 7.44 23.26
CA LYS A 27 2.74 6.19 22.76
C LYS A 27 1.34 5.93 23.34
N ILE A 28 0.71 6.96 23.89
CA ILE A 28 -0.64 6.92 24.44
C ILE A 28 -1.56 7.28 23.29
N SER A 29 -2.24 6.27 22.74
CA SER A 29 -3.43 6.51 21.94
C SER A 29 -4.54 7.00 22.86
N LEU A 30 -5.41 7.89 22.38
CA LEU A 30 -6.66 8.17 23.06
C LEU A 30 -7.36 6.83 23.37
N ARG A 31 -8.08 6.82 24.50
CA ARG A 31 -8.65 5.67 25.24
C ARG A 31 -9.38 4.56 24.46
N GLY A 32 -9.50 4.66 23.14
CA GLY A 32 -9.78 3.56 22.23
C GLY A 32 -9.26 3.86 20.82
N TYR A 33 -8.53 2.91 20.23
CA TYR A 33 -8.05 2.90 18.83
C TYR A 33 -9.09 3.37 17.80
N TYR A 34 -10.37 3.09 18.06
CA TYR A 34 -11.49 3.51 17.21
C TYR A 34 -11.73 5.03 17.20
N ALA A 35 -11.43 5.74 18.28
CA ALA A 35 -11.57 7.19 18.35
C ALA A 35 -10.60 7.88 17.37
N ASP A 36 -9.35 7.43 17.33
CA ASP A 36 -8.31 7.93 16.42
C ASP A 36 -8.72 7.70 14.95
N ILE A 37 -9.27 6.52 14.65
CA ILE A 37 -9.79 6.20 13.31
C ILE A 37 -10.93 7.13 12.91
N ILE A 38 -11.94 7.29 13.78
CA ILE A 38 -13.11 8.13 13.49
C ILE A 38 -12.67 9.59 13.29
N LEU A 39 -11.78 10.09 14.15
CA LEU A 39 -11.24 11.44 14.06
C LEU A 39 -10.53 11.67 12.72
N PHE A 40 -9.68 10.72 12.32
CA PHE A 40 -8.96 10.78 11.04
C PHE A 40 -9.91 10.79 9.84
N TRP A 41 -10.89 9.90 9.82
CA TRP A 41 -11.88 9.85 8.74
C TRP A 41 -12.74 11.11 8.68
N LEU A 42 -13.16 11.65 9.82
CA LEU A 42 -13.93 12.89 9.88
C LEU A 42 -13.13 14.07 9.33
N TRP A 43 -11.84 14.15 9.68
CA TRP A 43 -10.93 15.16 9.16
C TRP A 43 -10.66 14.99 7.66
N PHE A 44 -10.49 13.76 7.18
CA PHE A 44 -10.25 13.47 5.77
C PHE A 44 -11.45 13.87 4.89
N PHE A 45 -12.67 13.47 5.26
CA PHE A 45 -13.87 13.92 4.56
C PHE A 45 -14.08 15.43 4.66
N GLY A 46 -13.80 16.02 5.83
CA GLY A 46 -13.81 17.47 6.02
C GLY A 46 -12.85 18.19 5.06
N SER A 47 -11.67 17.62 4.83
CA SER A 47 -10.65 18.16 3.91
C SER A 47 -11.16 18.18 2.47
N ILE A 48 -11.74 17.07 2.01
CA ILE A 48 -12.34 16.98 0.66
C ILE A 48 -13.47 18.00 0.51
N PHE A 49 -14.34 18.11 1.52
CA PHE A 49 -15.45 19.04 1.50
C PHE A 49 -14.99 20.51 1.42
N VAL A 50 -13.96 20.88 2.19
CA VAL A 50 -13.35 22.22 2.13
C VAL A 50 -12.78 22.49 0.74
N ILE A 51 -12.11 21.52 0.11
CA ILE A 51 -11.57 21.67 -1.25
C ILE A 51 -12.69 21.94 -2.26
N ILE A 52 -13.80 21.18 -2.20
CA ILE A 52 -14.94 21.36 -3.12
C ILE A 52 -15.56 22.75 -2.94
N VAL A 53 -15.80 23.18 -1.69
CA VAL A 53 -16.41 24.48 -1.38
C VAL A 53 -15.51 25.65 -1.81
N TYR A 54 -14.19 25.50 -1.72
CA TYR A 54 -13.21 26.55 -2.02
C TYR A 54 -12.48 26.36 -3.36
N TRP A 55 -13.00 25.56 -4.28
CA TRP A 55 -12.35 25.19 -5.57
C TRP A 55 -11.85 26.37 -6.41
N LYS A 56 -12.49 27.55 -6.29
CA LYS A 56 -12.11 28.78 -7.00
C LYS A 56 -10.90 29.50 -6.40
N LYS A 57 -10.44 29.13 -5.19
CA LYS A 57 -9.32 29.78 -4.48
C LYS A 57 -8.01 29.03 -4.72
N LEU A 58 -6.92 29.79 -4.88
CA LEU A 58 -5.57 29.24 -5.10
C LEU A 58 -5.12 28.33 -3.95
N PHE A 59 -5.42 28.71 -2.70
CA PHE A 59 -5.12 27.90 -1.52
C PHE A 59 -5.75 26.50 -1.54
N ALA A 60 -6.95 26.33 -2.12
CA ALA A 60 -7.58 25.02 -2.21
C ALA A 60 -6.84 24.10 -3.20
N LYS A 61 -6.33 24.66 -4.31
CA LYS A 61 -5.50 23.91 -5.27
C LYS A 61 -4.17 23.48 -4.66
N LEU A 62 -3.55 24.36 -3.87
CA LEU A 62 -2.30 24.05 -3.17
C LEU A 62 -2.53 22.97 -2.11
N PHE A 63 -3.63 23.07 -1.35
CA PHE A 63 -4.02 22.07 -0.36
C PHE A 63 -4.28 20.69 -0.98
N LEU A 64 -4.96 20.64 -2.13
CA LEU A 64 -5.14 19.42 -2.91
C LEU A 64 -3.78 18.83 -3.34
N GLY A 65 -2.85 19.68 -3.80
CA GLY A 65 -1.48 19.26 -4.12
C GLY A 65 -0.76 18.63 -2.93
N VAL A 66 -0.86 19.22 -1.74
CA VAL A 66 -0.27 18.66 -0.51
C VAL A 66 -0.89 17.32 -0.15
N ILE A 67 -2.22 17.16 -0.25
CA ILE A 67 -2.87 15.87 0.03
C ILE A 67 -2.39 14.80 -0.95
N ILE A 68 -2.33 15.10 -2.25
CA ILE A 68 -1.84 14.14 -3.24
C ILE A 68 -0.37 13.79 -2.96
N LEU A 69 0.46 14.79 -2.67
CA LEU A 69 1.87 14.56 -2.38
C LEU A 69 2.05 13.71 -1.13
N ALA A 70 1.34 14.02 -0.04
CA ALA A 70 1.35 13.25 1.20
C ALA A 70 0.84 11.82 0.98
N PHE A 71 -0.16 11.63 0.12
CA PHE A 71 -0.68 10.31 -0.23
C PHE A 71 0.35 9.47 -0.99
N ILE A 72 1.02 10.06 -1.99
CA ILE A 72 2.14 9.41 -2.70
C ILE A 72 3.28 9.09 -1.74
N LEU A 73 3.63 10.05 -0.86
CA LEU A 73 4.69 9.87 0.13
C LEU A 73 4.35 8.79 1.17
N SER A 74 3.07 8.59 1.49
CA SER A 74 2.56 7.53 2.38
C SER A 74 2.61 6.15 1.73
N MET A 75 2.43 6.06 0.40
CA MET A 75 2.59 4.80 -0.33
C MET A 75 4.06 4.38 -0.49
N LEU A 76 4.99 5.33 -0.39
CA LEU A 76 6.43 5.14 -0.53
C LEU A 76 7.04 4.20 0.54
N PRO A 77 6.80 4.37 1.86
CA PRO A 77 7.37 3.49 2.89
C PRO A 77 6.84 2.05 2.82
N MET A 78 5.65 1.83 2.26
CA MET A 78 5.15 0.47 2.07
C MET A 78 5.65 -0.16 0.76
N GLY A 79 6.07 0.65 -0.22
CA GLY A 79 6.73 0.23 -1.47
C GLY A 79 5.92 -0.73 -2.36
N LEU A 80 4.73 -1.16 -1.93
CA LEU A 80 4.00 -2.27 -2.52
C LEU A 80 3.67 -2.05 -3.99
N PHE A 81 3.20 -0.86 -4.35
CA PHE A 81 2.95 -0.50 -5.74
C PHE A 81 4.23 -0.52 -6.58
N PHE A 82 5.34 -0.06 -6.01
CA PHE A 82 6.63 0.00 -6.69
C PHE A 82 7.22 -1.40 -6.89
N TYR A 83 7.20 -2.24 -5.85
CA TYR A 83 7.63 -3.63 -5.92
C TYR A 83 6.75 -4.46 -6.86
N ALA A 84 5.41 -4.33 -6.78
CA ALA A 84 4.50 -5.02 -7.68
C ALA A 84 4.75 -4.66 -9.15
N PHE A 85 5.01 -3.38 -9.44
CA PHE A 85 5.36 -2.94 -10.79
C PHE A 85 6.69 -3.57 -11.26
N ILE A 86 7.74 -3.52 -10.45
CA ILE A 86 9.05 -4.09 -10.79
C ILE A 86 8.96 -5.62 -11.00
N PHE A 87 8.32 -6.34 -10.09
CA PHE A 87 8.15 -7.81 -10.17
C PHE A 87 7.25 -8.23 -11.34
N SER A 88 6.31 -7.40 -11.76
CA SER A 88 5.48 -7.68 -12.94
C SER A 88 6.21 -7.38 -14.25
N SER A 89 7.06 -6.36 -14.29
CA SER A 89 7.75 -5.92 -15.53
C SER A 89 9.10 -6.58 -15.74
N THR A 90 9.69 -7.19 -14.71
CA THR A 90 11.05 -7.74 -14.73
C THR A 90 11.03 -9.21 -14.29
N PRO A 91 11.88 -10.10 -14.84
CA PRO A 91 12.06 -11.47 -14.34
C PRO A 91 12.70 -11.55 -12.95
N ALA A 92 12.81 -10.43 -12.21
CA ALA A 92 13.33 -10.36 -10.84
C ALA A 92 12.51 -11.20 -9.84
N GLY A 93 11.29 -11.61 -10.22
CA GLY A 93 10.47 -12.55 -9.45
C GLY A 93 10.78 -14.03 -9.70
N LEU A 94 11.69 -14.37 -10.61
CA LEU A 94 12.09 -15.75 -10.90
C LEU A 94 13.26 -16.17 -10.00
N TRP A 95 12.98 -16.95 -8.97
CA TRP A 95 13.98 -17.37 -7.98
C TRP A 95 14.79 -18.57 -8.46
N MET A 96 14.14 -19.50 -9.14
CA MET A 96 14.78 -20.72 -9.62
C MET A 96 14.09 -21.22 -10.89
N ASN A 97 14.90 -21.67 -11.85
CA ASN A 97 14.45 -22.30 -13.07
C ASN A 97 15.21 -23.62 -13.22
N LYS A 98 14.49 -24.74 -13.19
CA LYS A 98 15.04 -26.08 -13.39
C LYS A 98 14.22 -26.81 -14.43
N ASP A 99 14.90 -27.35 -15.43
CA ASP A 99 14.29 -28.27 -16.39
C ASP A 99 14.21 -29.66 -15.73
N LEU A 100 12.99 -30.21 -15.59
CA LEU A 100 12.80 -31.56 -15.06
C LEU A 100 12.93 -32.61 -16.17
N ASN A 101 12.45 -32.29 -17.37
CA ASN A 101 12.47 -33.16 -18.54
C ASN A 101 12.40 -32.31 -19.83
N GLU A 102 12.51 -32.94 -21.00
CA GLU A 102 12.36 -32.27 -22.31
C GLU A 102 11.00 -31.56 -22.45
N ASN A 103 9.96 -32.09 -21.80
CA ASN A 103 8.58 -31.58 -21.89
C ASN A 103 8.15 -30.68 -20.71
N TYR A 104 8.88 -30.65 -19.59
CA TYR A 104 8.44 -29.96 -18.37
C TYR A 104 9.55 -29.15 -17.71
N ARG A 105 9.20 -27.92 -17.30
CA ARG A 105 10.06 -27.00 -16.57
C ARG A 105 9.40 -26.59 -15.26
N ALA A 106 10.15 -26.62 -14.16
CA ALA A 106 9.70 -26.02 -12.89
C ALA A 106 10.36 -24.65 -12.69
N GLN A 107 9.53 -23.70 -12.29
CA GLN A 107 9.95 -22.36 -11.94
C GLN A 107 9.41 -22.01 -10.56
N ILE A 108 10.26 -21.45 -9.71
CA ILE A 108 9.81 -20.83 -8.46
C ILE A 108 9.65 -19.34 -8.75
N VAL A 109 8.42 -18.85 -8.63
CA VAL A 109 8.08 -17.46 -8.96
C VAL A 109 7.42 -16.79 -7.76
N SER A 110 7.88 -15.58 -7.45
CA SER A 110 7.19 -14.68 -6.54
C SER A 110 7.00 -13.33 -7.23
N TYR A 111 5.74 -12.95 -7.39
CA TYR A 111 5.34 -11.69 -8.01
C TYR A 111 5.10 -10.56 -7.00
N SER A 112 5.25 -10.83 -5.70
CA SER A 112 5.03 -9.84 -4.65
C SER A 112 5.81 -10.19 -3.39
N VAL A 113 6.33 -9.16 -2.71
CA VAL A 113 7.06 -9.29 -1.43
C VAL A 113 6.20 -9.92 -0.33
N MET A 114 4.87 -9.79 -0.43
CA MET A 114 3.93 -10.30 0.57
C MET A 114 3.40 -11.71 0.25
N VAL A 115 3.65 -12.23 -0.95
CA VAL A 115 3.11 -13.53 -1.37
C VAL A 115 4.24 -14.57 -1.27
N PRO A 116 4.00 -15.72 -0.60
CA PRO A 116 4.99 -16.78 -0.56
C PRO A 116 5.31 -17.26 -1.98
N PRO A 117 6.57 -17.63 -2.26
CA PRO A 117 6.96 -18.11 -3.58
C PRO A 117 6.14 -19.34 -3.97
N MET A 118 5.66 -19.38 -5.21
CA MET A 118 4.89 -20.48 -5.75
C MET A 118 5.72 -21.33 -6.71
N LEU A 119 5.52 -22.63 -6.66
CA LEU A 119 6.06 -23.55 -7.66
C LEU A 119 5.11 -23.58 -8.86
N GLN A 120 5.61 -23.13 -10.02
CA GLN A 120 4.93 -23.23 -11.29
C GLN A 120 5.58 -24.34 -12.12
N ILE A 121 4.78 -25.31 -12.54
CA ILE A 121 5.21 -26.31 -13.53
C ILE A 121 4.66 -25.87 -14.88
N VAL A 122 5.56 -25.57 -15.81
CA VAL A 122 5.27 -25.13 -17.17
C VAL A 122 5.59 -26.27 -18.13
N GLU A 123 4.60 -26.71 -18.88
CA GLU A 123 4.78 -27.65 -19.99
C GLU A 123 5.37 -26.91 -21.20
N LYS A 124 6.50 -27.39 -21.74
CA LYS A 124 7.12 -26.87 -22.96
C LYS A 124 6.29 -27.36 -24.17
N LYS A 125 5.25 -26.61 -24.53
CA LYS A 125 4.50 -26.80 -25.78
C LYS A 125 4.80 -25.68 -26.77
N ASP A 126 4.76 -25.99 -28.06
CA ASP A 126 4.96 -25.01 -29.12
C ASP A 126 3.93 -23.86 -29.03
N CYS A 127 4.49 -22.66 -28.85
CA CYS A 127 4.00 -21.31 -29.16
C CYS A 127 2.59 -20.84 -28.77
N SER A 128 1.70 -21.59 -28.10
CA SER A 128 0.37 -21.02 -27.84
C SER A 128 -0.46 -21.50 -26.65
N LYS A 129 -0.10 -22.60 -25.96
CA LYS A 129 -0.88 -23.08 -24.80
C LYS A 129 0.00 -23.66 -23.70
N ASN A 130 0.38 -22.82 -22.75
CA ASN A 130 1.03 -23.26 -21.52
C ASN A 130 -0.07 -23.63 -20.52
N LYS A 131 -0.20 -24.92 -20.17
CA LYS A 131 -0.95 -25.32 -18.98
C LYS A 131 -0.09 -25.00 -17.76
N LEU A 132 -0.58 -24.08 -16.93
CA LEU A 132 0.05 -23.68 -15.68
C LEU A 132 -0.55 -24.48 -14.54
N PHE A 133 0.27 -25.30 -13.89
CA PHE A 133 -0.07 -25.89 -12.60
C PHE A 133 0.70 -25.13 -11.52
N ASN A 134 -0.05 -24.47 -10.65
CA ASN A 134 0.49 -23.68 -9.56
C ASN A 134 0.27 -24.45 -8.25
N ALA A 135 1.36 -24.75 -7.56
CA ALA A 135 1.32 -25.28 -6.21
C ALA A 135 1.96 -24.26 -5.26
N LEU A 136 1.27 -23.96 -4.16
CA LEU A 136 1.84 -23.22 -3.05
C LEU A 136 2.95 -24.08 -2.43
N ILE A 137 4.17 -23.54 -2.33
CA ILE A 137 5.18 -24.14 -1.46
C ILE A 137 4.77 -23.76 -0.03
N PRO A 138 4.36 -24.72 0.83
CA PRO A 138 4.07 -24.40 2.21
C PRO A 138 5.35 -23.82 2.84
N ASN A 139 5.19 -22.70 3.54
CA ASN A 139 6.26 -22.01 4.24
C ASN A 139 6.67 -22.88 5.44
N CYS A 140 7.48 -23.90 5.19
CA CYS A 140 8.13 -24.68 6.23
C CYS A 140 9.20 -23.79 6.83
N GLY A 141 8.95 -23.34 8.07
CA GLY A 141 9.90 -22.79 9.03
C GLY A 141 11.18 -22.20 8.48
N THR A 142 11.28 -20.87 8.57
CA THR A 142 12.53 -20.15 8.75
C THR A 142 13.39 -20.75 9.87
N GLU A 143 14.22 -21.74 9.55
CA GLU A 143 15.36 -22.20 10.37
C GLU A 143 16.59 -22.40 9.49
N ILE A 144 16.92 -21.40 8.66
CA ILE A 144 18.23 -21.34 7.97
C ILE A 144 18.71 -19.89 7.98
N TRP A 145 18.86 -19.34 9.18
CA TRP A 145 19.75 -18.21 9.46
C TRP A 145 20.37 -18.44 10.84
N LYS A 146 21.47 -19.21 10.85
CA LYS A 146 22.50 -19.14 11.89
C LYS A 146 23.84 -19.01 11.19
#